data_AF-A0A9X3HF54-F1
#
_entry.id   AF-A0A9X3HF54-F1
#
_cell.length_a   1.000
_cell.length_b   1.000
_cell.length_c   1.000
_cell.angle_alpha   90.00
_cell.angle_beta   90.00
_cell.angle_gamma   90.00
#
_symmetry.space_group_name_H-M   'P 1'
#
loop_
_entity.id
_entity.type
_entity.pdbx_description
1 polymer ?
#
loop_
_entity_poly.entity_id
_entity_poly.type
_entity_poly.pdbx_seq_one_letter_code
_entity_poly.pdbx_strand_id
1 'polypeptide(L)'
;MHVILRNSEKKTYQFQAVIEPVPDKGGVYVRFPYDIRKEFGKGRVKAEITFDGKPYCGSIVNMGVKNPDGSICYIIGIRKEIRNKIGKQPGDQVTVTVKEV
;
A
#
# COMPACT_ATOMS: atom_id res chain seq x y z
N MET A 1 13.46 -6.24 -7.19
CA MET A 1 14.31 -5.27 -6.46
C MET A 1 13.41 -4.41 -5.59
N HIS A 2 13.63 -4.41 -4.28
CA HIS A 2 13.01 -3.45 -3.35
C HIS A 2 14.04 -2.35 -3.09
N VAL A 3 13.73 -1.10 -3.44
CA VAL A 3 14.66 0.02 -3.29
C VAL A 3 14.17 0.91 -2.14
N ILE A 4 15.02 1.14 -1.15
CA ILE A 4 14.79 2.10 -0.06
C ILE A 4 15.76 3.26 -0.29
N LEU A 5 15.26 4.40 -0.73
CA LEU A 5 16.05 5.64 -0.84
C LEU A 5 15.92 6.43 0.47
N ARG A 6 17.07 6.74 1.09
CA ARG A 6 17.16 7.58 2.29
C ARG A 6 17.62 8.98 1.87
N ASN A 7 16.68 9.92 1.74
CA ASN A 7 16.99 11.35 1.85
C ASN A 7 16.49 11.81 3.22
N SER A 8 17.32 12.56 3.95
CA SER A 8 17.16 12.93 5.35
C SER A 8 15.71 13.17 5.77
N GLU A 9 15.27 12.33 6.72
CA GLU A 9 14.01 12.35 7.50
C GLU A 9 12.72 11.70 6.93
N LYS A 10 12.60 11.30 5.66
CA LYS A 10 11.39 10.57 5.18
C LYS A 10 11.72 9.35 4.31
N LYS A 11 11.43 8.15 4.83
CA LYS A 11 11.62 6.88 4.11
C LYS A 11 10.63 6.78 2.95
N THR A 12 11.17 6.51 1.76
CA THR A 12 10.36 6.17 0.58
C THR A 12 10.50 4.69 0.28
N TYR A 13 9.37 4.00 0.14
CA TYR A 13 9.31 2.58 -0.17
C TYR A 13 8.78 2.39 -1.57
N GLN A 14 9.44 1.57 -2.38
CA GLN A 14 8.93 1.16 -3.69
C GLN A 14 8.88 -0.37 -3.76
N PHE A 15 7.72 -0.90 -4.14
CA PHE A 15 7.48 -2.33 -4.24
C PHE A 15 6.42 -2.63 -5.30
N GLN A 16 6.34 -3.89 -5.72
CA GLN A 16 5.24 -4.37 -6.53
C GLN A 16 4.28 -5.18 -5.65
N ALA A 17 2.98 -5.01 -5.86
CA ALA A 17 1.96 -5.75 -5.16
C ALA A 17 0.81 -6.14 -6.07
N VAL A 18 0.13 -7.23 -5.73
CA VAL A 18 -1.09 -7.65 -6.43
C VAL A 18 -2.28 -6.89 -5.85
N ILE A 19 -3.16 -6.41 -6.72
CA ILE A 19 -4.42 -5.77 -6.32
C ILE A 19 -5.37 -6.87 -5.84
N GLU A 20 -5.75 -6.83 -4.58
CA GLU A 20 -6.68 -7.79 -3.97
C GLU A 20 -8.06 -7.16 -3.77
N PRO A 21 -9.14 -7.91 -4.03
CA PRO A 21 -10.49 -7.45 -3.72
C PRO A 21 -10.74 -7.52 -2.22
N VAL A 22 -11.50 -6.55 -1.68
CA VAL A 22 -12.14 -6.70 -0.37
C VAL A 22 -13.40 -7.53 -0.57
N PRO A 23 -13.54 -8.70 0.10
CA PRO A 23 -14.76 -9.49 0.04
C PRO A 23 -15.99 -8.63 0.36
N ASP A 24 -17.03 -8.75 -0.46
CA ASP A 24 -18.37 -8.21 -0.21
C ASP A 24 -18.48 -6.67 -0.09
N LYS A 25 -17.43 -5.91 -0.43
CA LYS A 25 -17.42 -4.43 -0.32
C LYS A 25 -17.08 -3.69 -1.61
N GLY A 26 -16.71 -4.40 -2.69
CA GLY A 26 -16.35 -3.81 -3.99
C GLY A 26 -15.08 -2.94 -3.99
N GLY A 27 -14.46 -2.75 -2.82
CA GLY A 27 -13.17 -2.10 -2.65
C GLY A 27 -12.02 -3.03 -3.05
N VAL A 28 -10.85 -2.43 -3.23
CA VAL A 28 -9.61 -3.17 -3.45
C VAL A 28 -8.49 -2.60 -2.60
N TYR A 29 -7.47 -3.39 -2.38
CA TYR A 29 -6.28 -3.00 -1.65
C TYR A 29 -5.05 -3.69 -2.20
N VAL A 30 -3.89 -3.24 -1.75
CA VAL A 30 -2.62 -3.93 -1.91
C VAL A 30 -2.01 -4.17 -0.54
N ARG A 31 -1.27 -5.26 -0.39
CA ARG A 31 -0.50 -5.54 0.83
C ARG A 31 0.74 -4.65 0.87
N PHE A 32 0.96 -4.03 2.01
CA PHE A 32 2.18 -3.31 2.31
C PHE A 32 3.16 -4.29 2.98
N PRO A 33 4.35 -4.53 2.41
CA PRO A 33 5.22 -5.62 2.83
C PRO A 33 5.99 -5.36 4.13
N TYR A 34 5.87 -4.17 4.73
CA TYR A 34 6.59 -3.79 5.95
C TYR A 34 5.66 -3.60 7.14
N ASP A 35 6.18 -3.81 8.34
CA ASP A 35 5.47 -3.56 9.58
C ASP A 35 5.53 -2.08 9.94
N ILE A 36 4.42 -1.34 9.76
CA ILE A 36 4.39 0.10 10.05
C ILE A 36 4.57 0.42 11.53
N ARG A 37 4.28 -0.50 12.46
CA ARG A 37 4.56 -0.27 13.89
C ARG A 37 6.06 -0.28 14.15
N LYS A 38 6.80 -1.18 13.50
CA LYS A 38 8.27 -1.20 13.57
C LYS A 38 8.90 -0.02 12.84
N GLU A 39 8.38 0.32 11.66
CA GLU A 39 8.97 1.38 10.84
C GLU A 39 8.65 2.81 11.31
N PHE A 40 7.45 3.04 11.84
CA PHE A 40 6.92 4.38 12.15
C PHE A 40 6.37 4.53 13.57
N GLY A 41 6.29 3.47 14.37
CA GLY A 41 5.74 3.52 15.74
C GLY A 41 4.22 3.74 15.81
N LYS A 42 3.50 3.70 14.68
CA LYS A 42 2.07 4.04 14.60
C LYS A 42 1.23 2.85 14.11
N GLY A 43 -0.02 2.77 14.55
CA GLY A 43 -0.99 1.77 14.07
C GLY A 43 -1.65 2.14 12.74
N ARG A 44 -1.58 3.43 12.35
CA ARG A 44 -2.07 3.97 11.09
C ARG A 44 -1.11 5.08 10.65
N VAL A 45 -0.72 5.05 9.37
CA VAL A 45 0.23 6.01 8.81
C VAL A 45 -0.42 6.72 7.64
N LYS A 46 -0.44 8.05 7.66
CA LYS A 46 -0.83 8.85 6.50
C LYS A 46 0.36 8.88 5.54
N ALA A 47 0.11 8.64 4.26
CA ALA A 47 1.16 8.55 3.26
C ALA A 47 0.75 9.14 1.93
N GLU A 48 1.72 9.75 1.25
CA GLU A 48 1.72 9.98 -0.18
C GLU A 48 2.07 8.66 -0.87
N ILE A 49 1.15 8.16 -1.68
CA ILE A 49 1.27 6.89 -2.37
C ILE A 49 1.17 7.15 -3.88
N THR A 50 1.89 6.39 -4.69
CA THR A 50 1.64 6.33 -6.13
C THR A 50 1.31 4.91 -6.56
N PHE A 51 0.41 4.77 -7.53
CA PHE A 51 0.09 3.51 -8.19
C PHE A 51 0.42 3.65 -9.67
N ASP A 52 1.44 2.94 -10.15
CA ASP A 52 2.04 3.12 -11.49
C ASP A 52 2.27 4.61 -11.83
N GLY A 53 2.80 5.36 -10.85
CA GLY A 53 3.07 6.80 -10.98
C GLY A 53 1.85 7.72 -10.80
N LYS A 54 0.63 7.20 -10.66
CA LYS A 54 -0.55 8.05 -10.35
C LYS A 54 -0.60 8.37 -8.85
N PRO A 55 -0.59 9.65 -8.45
CA PRO A 55 -0.55 10.06 -7.06
C PRO A 55 -1.86 9.81 -6.33
N TYR A 56 -1.74 9.49 -5.05
CA TYR A 56 -2.81 9.22 -4.12
C TYR A 56 -2.41 9.57 -2.69
N CYS A 57 -3.16 10.45 -2.04
CA CYS A 57 -3.01 10.67 -0.61
C CYS A 57 -3.91 9.69 0.16
N GLY A 58 -3.29 8.77 0.88
CA GLY A 58 -3.97 7.66 1.54
C GLY A 58 -3.49 7.40 2.96
N SER A 59 -3.89 6.25 3.48
CA SER A 59 -3.37 5.73 4.74
C SER A 59 -3.00 4.27 4.60
N ILE A 60 -1.92 3.87 5.26
CA ILE A 60 -1.59 2.48 5.53
C ILE A 60 -2.33 2.09 6.81
N VAL A 61 -3.14 1.03 6.73
CA VAL A 61 -4.04 0.62 7.82
C VAL A 61 -3.94 -0.88 8.06
N ASN A 62 -4.25 -1.30 9.30
CA ASN A 62 -4.55 -2.69 9.62
C ASN A 62 -6.08 -2.87 9.63
N MET A 63 -6.59 -3.74 8.75
CA MET A 63 -8.02 -4.06 8.66
C MET A 63 -8.33 -5.51 9.10
N GLY A 64 -7.47 -6.11 9.93
CA GLY A 64 -7.59 -7.51 10.36
C GLY A 64 -7.06 -8.51 9.34
N VAL A 65 -6.42 -8.06 8.26
CA VAL A 65 -5.75 -8.92 7.28
C VAL A 65 -4.48 -9.48 7.93
N LYS A 66 -4.26 -10.79 7.77
CA LYS A 66 -3.08 -11.48 8.27
C LYS A 66 -2.28 -12.07 7.12
N ASN A 67 -0.96 -12.10 7.29
CA ASN A 67 -0.08 -12.84 6.42
C ASN A 67 -0.20 -14.36 6.70
N PRO A 68 0.28 -15.22 5.79
CA PRO A 68 0.24 -16.68 5.99
C PRO A 68 0.96 -17.16 7.26
N ASP A 69 1.96 -16.41 7.72
CA ASP A 69 2.71 -16.66 8.96
C ASP A 69 1.98 -16.19 10.24
N GLY A 70 0.76 -15.66 10.11
CA GLY A 70 -0.05 -15.13 11.21
C GLY A 70 0.30 -13.70 11.63
N SER A 71 1.32 -13.08 11.03
CA SER A 71 1.68 -11.68 11.30
C SER A 71 0.64 -10.71 10.74
N ILE A 72 0.63 -9.48 11.27
CA ILE A 72 -0.27 -8.42 10.81
C ILE A 72 0.09 -8.05 9.37
N CYS A 73 -0.89 -8.08 8.49
CA CYS A 73 -0.75 -7.58 7.13
C CYS A 73 -1.34 -6.16 7.05
N TYR A 74 -0.48 -5.19 6.79
CA TYR A 74 -0.91 -3.83 6.53
C TYR A 74 -1.35 -3.68 5.08
N ILE A 75 -2.38 -2.88 4.85
CA ILE A 75 -2.95 -2.71 3.51
C ILE A 75 -3.11 -1.24 3.14
N ILE A 76 -3.12 -0.99 1.84
CA ILE A 76 -3.38 0.32 1.25
C ILE A 76 -4.55 0.17 0.29
N GLY A 77 -5.65 0.86 0.58
CA GLY A 77 -6.83 0.85 -0.29
C GLY A 77 -6.57 1.62 -1.59
N ILE A 78 -7.07 1.10 -2.71
CA ILE A 78 -7.01 1.78 -4.02
C ILE A 78 -8.40 2.27 -4.40
N ARG A 79 -8.52 3.57 -4.68
CA ARG A 79 -9.80 4.16 -5.13
C ARG A 79 -10.15 3.65 -6.53
N LYS A 80 -11.46 3.50 -6.79
CA LYS A 80 -11.99 3.11 -8.11
C LYS A 80 -11.49 4.04 -9.23
N GLU A 81 -11.45 5.34 -8.98
CA GLU A 81 -10.95 6.33 -9.95
C GLU A 81 -9.48 6.08 -10.33
N ILE A 82 -8.63 5.72 -9.38
CA ILE A 82 -7.21 5.42 -9.65
C ILE A 82 -7.10 4.16 -10.48
N ARG A 83 -7.83 3.10 -10.11
CA ARG A 83 -7.89 1.86 -10.91
C ARG A 83 -8.28 2.14 -12.36
N ASN A 84 -9.30 2.96 -12.57
CA ASN A 84 -9.74 3.34 -13.91
C ASN A 84 -8.63 4.11 -14.66
N LYS A 85 -7.89 4.99 -13.97
CA LYS A 85 -6.79 5.76 -14.58
C LYS A 85 -5.55 4.92 -14.93
N ILE A 86 -5.27 3.86 -14.17
CA ILE A 86 -4.13 2.96 -14.43
C ILE A 86 -4.53 1.73 -15.26
N GLY A 87 -5.83 1.53 -15.51
CA GLY A 87 -6.36 0.41 -16.28
C GLY A 87 -6.16 -0.95 -15.61
N LYS A 88 -6.14 -1.01 -14.26
CA LYS A 88 -5.88 -2.24 -13.51
C LYS A 88 -7.06 -2.71 -12.65
N GLN A 89 -7.19 -4.02 -12.53
CA GLN A 89 -8.26 -4.74 -11.85
C GLN A 89 -7.72 -5.67 -10.75
N PRO A 90 -8.58 -6.24 -9.88
CA PRO A 90 -8.14 -7.27 -8.94
C PRO A 90 -7.44 -8.42 -9.67
N GLY A 91 -6.30 -8.87 -9.13
CA GLY A 91 -5.42 -9.86 -9.75
C GLY A 91 -4.22 -9.26 -10.49
N ASP A 92 -4.29 -7.99 -10.92
CA ASP A 92 -3.16 -7.34 -11.60
C ASP A 92 -2.07 -6.92 -10.61
N GLN A 93 -0.84 -6.89 -11.10
CA GLN A 93 0.30 -6.35 -10.37
C GLN A 93 0.40 -4.84 -10.59
N VAL A 94 0.64 -4.07 -9.53
CA VAL A 94 0.82 -2.60 -9.56
C VAL A 94 2.15 -2.21 -8.90
N THR A 95 2.83 -1.22 -9.48
CA THR A 95 4.02 -0.63 -8.84
C THR A 95 3.55 0.44 -7.87
N VAL A 96 3.93 0.29 -6.60
CA VAL A 96 3.49 1.17 -5.51
C VAL A 96 4.71 1.89 -4.94
N THR A 97 4.62 3.21 -4.85
CA THR A 97 5.56 4.02 -4.07
C THR A 97 4.85 4.59 -2.86
N VAL A 98 5.49 4.60 -1.70
CA VAL A 98 4.91 5.08 -0.44
C VAL A 98 5.90 5.99 0.27
N LYS A 99 5.43 7.15 0.71
CA LYS A 99 6.18 8.13 1.50
C LYS A 99 5.31 8.62 2.65
N GLU A 100 5.79 8.47 3.89
CA GLU A 100 5.07 9.00 5.06
C GLU A 100 4.98 10.53 4.99
N VAL A 101 3.81 11.08 5.36
CA VAL A 101 3.58 12.53 5.46
C VAL A 101 3.40 13.01 6.88
#